data_AF-A0A2Z6RBE8-F1
#
_entry.id   AF-A0A2Z6RBE8-F1
#
_cell.length_a   1.000
_cell.length_b   1.000
_cell.length_c   1.000
_cell.angle_alpha   90.00
_cell.angle_beta   90.00
_cell.angle_gamma   90.00
#
_symmetry.space_group_name_H-M   'P 1'
#
loop_
_entity.id
_entity.type
_entity.pdbx_description
1 polymer ?
#
loop_
_entity_poly.entity_id
_entity_poly.type
_entity_poly.pdbx_seq_one_letter_code
_entity_poly.pdbx_strand_id
1 'polypeptide(L)'
;MIDSKLLPKLSQNLFEILDDEEYNDITIKFGNDPYKNDGTLINIKLPNILPETFQIILRYIYGRNLSLQELIPYLETFLIENKKNWIEQNFDLIYQTSFESNSFLELRKYCTNLISKETTKIFNSPNFSSIPEKLLIMLIQSHHQMREIQVWEHIIKWRLAQNPELPSDPTSFQKMISIL
;
A
#
# COMPACT_ATOMS: atom_id res chain seq x y z
N MET A 1 19.95 -0.39 6.52
CA MET A 1 20.07 -0.41 5.05
C MET A 1 18.72 -0.84 4.51
N ILE A 2 17.99 0.03 3.82
CA ILE A 2 16.69 -0.33 3.25
C ILE A 2 16.95 -1.34 2.15
N ASP A 3 16.21 -2.45 2.17
CA ASP A 3 16.48 -3.60 1.33
C ASP A 3 16.38 -3.22 -0.16
N SER A 4 17.42 -3.50 -0.94
CA SER A 4 17.50 -3.12 -2.36
C SER A 4 16.37 -3.73 -3.22
N LYS A 5 15.66 -4.74 -2.69
CA LYS A 5 14.49 -5.39 -3.30
C LYS A 5 13.17 -4.66 -3.05
N LEU A 6 13.09 -3.84 -1.99
CA LEU A 6 11.89 -3.06 -1.65
C LEU A 6 11.71 -1.86 -2.59
N LEU A 7 12.82 -1.25 -2.99
CA LEU A 7 12.86 -0.03 -3.80
C LEU A 7 12.18 -0.18 -5.19
N PRO A 8 12.47 -1.21 -6.00
CA PRO A 8 11.79 -1.41 -7.28
C PRO A 8 10.29 -1.67 -7.12
N LYS A 9 9.91 -2.43 -6.09
CA LYS A 9 8.51 -2.79 -5.84
C LYS A 9 7.68 -1.58 -5.39
N LEU A 10 8.24 -0.76 -4.51
CA LEU A 10 7.66 0.54 -4.13
C LEU A 10 7.54 1.49 -5.34
N SER A 11 8.57 1.57 -6.18
CA SER A 11 8.53 2.41 -7.39
C SER A 11 7.43 1.96 -8.36
N GLN A 12 7.28 0.66 -8.59
CA GLN A 12 6.25 0.09 -9.46
C GLN A 12 4.84 0.40 -8.93
N ASN A 13 4.62 0.17 -7.62
CA ASN A 13 3.34 0.46 -6.98
C ASN A 13 3.03 1.96 -7.01
N LEU A 14 4.04 2.83 -6.86
CA LEU A 14 3.87 4.28 -6.96
C LEU A 14 3.35 4.71 -8.33
N PHE A 15 3.85 4.12 -9.42
CA PHE A 15 3.34 4.41 -10.77
C PHE A 15 1.88 3.99 -10.95
N GLU A 16 1.48 2.83 -10.43
CA GLU A 16 0.09 2.35 -10.48
C GLU A 16 -0.86 3.22 -9.64
N ILE A 17 -0.39 3.77 -8.51
CA ILE A 17 -1.16 4.67 -7.64
C ILE A 17 -1.38 6.05 -8.27
N LEU A 18 -0.44 6.49 -9.13
CA LEU A 18 -0.42 7.79 -9.79
C LEU A 18 -1.20 7.84 -11.12
N ASP A 19 -1.98 6.81 -11.45
CA ASP A 19 -2.79 6.76 -12.69
C ASP A 19 -4.28 7.13 -12.46
N ASP A 20 -4.72 7.32 -11.21
CA ASP A 20 -6.14 7.52 -10.84
C ASP A 20 -6.61 9.02 -10.83
N GLU A 21 -7.31 9.36 -11.92
CA GLU A 21 -8.07 10.52 -12.45
C GLU A 21 -8.35 11.88 -11.73
N GLU A 22 -7.73 12.31 -10.63
CA GLU A 22 -7.96 13.71 -10.16
C GLU A 22 -6.68 14.54 -10.14
N TYR A 23 -6.43 15.22 -11.25
CA TYR A 23 -5.16 15.86 -11.47
C TYR A 23 -5.24 17.23 -12.15
N ASN A 24 -4.27 18.08 -11.82
CA ASN A 24 -4.10 19.37 -12.46
C ASN A 24 -2.97 19.31 -13.50
N ASP A 25 -3.15 20.03 -14.60
CA ASP A 25 -2.08 20.29 -15.56
C ASP A 25 -1.06 21.24 -14.93
N ILE A 26 0.14 20.73 -14.64
CA ILE A 26 1.22 21.56 -14.09
C ILE A 26 2.16 21.98 -15.22
N THR A 27 2.35 23.29 -15.36
CA THR A 27 3.31 23.86 -16.31
C THR A 27 4.55 24.31 -15.56
N ILE A 28 5.68 23.64 -15.81
CA ILE A 28 6.98 24.05 -15.27
C ILE A 28 7.70 24.90 -16.32
N LYS A 29 8.19 26.07 -15.91
CA LYS A 29 8.97 26.98 -16.75
C LYS A 29 10.41 26.99 -16.27
N PHE A 30 11.34 26.50 -17.08
CA PHE A 30 12.78 26.59 -16.82
C PHE A 30 13.41 27.66 -17.70
N GLY A 31 14.31 28.45 -17.12
CA GLY A 31 15.24 29.34 -17.84
C GLY A 31 16.68 28.93 -17.55
N ASN A 32 17.57 29.10 -18.52
CA ASN A 32 18.97 28.66 -18.40
C ASN A 32 19.82 29.54 -17.46
N ASP A 33 19.33 30.71 -17.06
CA ASP A 33 20.04 31.63 -16.16
C ASP A 33 19.03 32.68 -15.62
N PRO A 34 18.82 32.82 -14.30
CA PRO A 34 17.92 33.84 -13.76
C PRO A 34 18.40 35.29 -14.00
N TYR A 35 19.64 35.47 -14.48
CA TYR A 35 20.26 36.76 -14.77
C TYR A 35 20.50 36.99 -16.27
N LYS A 36 20.16 36.03 -17.14
CA LYS A 36 20.17 36.23 -18.60
C LYS A 36 18.83 35.81 -19.21
N ASN A 37 18.10 36.80 -19.70
CA ASN A 37 16.95 36.58 -20.59
C ASN A 37 17.45 36.14 -21.97
N ASP A 38 17.88 34.89 -22.12
CA ASP A 38 18.19 34.30 -23.43
C ASP A 38 16.94 33.77 -24.16
N GLY A 39 15.76 33.93 -23.55
CA GLY A 39 14.45 33.67 -24.15
C GLY A 39 14.08 32.19 -24.28
N THR A 40 14.95 31.26 -23.86
CA THR A 40 14.66 29.82 -23.99
C THR A 40 13.92 29.35 -22.73
N LEU A 41 12.61 29.60 -22.68
CA LEU A 41 11.73 29.01 -21.68
C LEU A 41 11.34 27.59 -22.13
N ILE A 42 11.92 26.58 -21.48
CA ILE A 42 11.46 25.20 -21.68
C ILE A 42 10.18 25.03 -20.85
N ASN A 43 9.06 24.92 -21.54
CA ASN A 43 7.77 24.65 -20.94
C ASN A 43 7.52 23.15 -20.95
N ILE A 44 7.61 22.51 -19.79
CA ILE A 44 7.21 21.12 -19.64
C ILE A 44 5.81 21.12 -19.04
N LYS A 45 4.84 20.64 -19.83
CA LYS A 45 3.52 20.29 -19.30
C LYS A 45 3.61 18.90 -18.73
N LEU A 46 3.35 18.79 -17.44
CA LEU A 46 3.13 17.53 -16.78
C LEU A 46 1.61 17.41 -16.58
N PRO A 47 0.90 16.78 -17.53
CA PRO A 47 -0.50 16.51 -17.32
C PRO A 47 -0.58 15.54 -16.15
N ASN A 48 -1.66 15.66 -15.42
CA ASN A 48 -2.03 14.72 -14.42
C ASN A 48 -1.12 14.62 -13.18
N ILE A 49 -0.72 15.74 -12.56
CA ILE A 49 0.09 15.70 -11.32
C ILE A 49 -0.62 16.37 -10.14
N LEU A 50 -0.64 15.69 -8.99
CA LEU A 50 -1.14 16.23 -7.72
C LEU A 50 -0.18 17.30 -7.16
N PRO A 51 -0.67 18.39 -6.55
CA PRO A 51 0.17 19.44 -5.98
C PRO A 51 1.26 18.91 -5.03
N GLU A 52 0.99 17.87 -4.26
CA GLU A 52 1.91 17.23 -3.32
C GLU A 52 3.00 16.43 -4.06
N THR A 53 2.62 15.70 -5.12
CA THR A 53 3.56 15.02 -6.02
C THR A 53 4.47 16.02 -6.71
N PHE A 54 3.92 17.17 -7.11
CA PHE A 54 4.69 18.26 -7.68
C PHE A 54 5.69 18.86 -6.69
N GLN A 55 5.30 19.02 -5.42
CA GLN A 55 6.23 19.46 -4.38
C GLN A 55 7.40 18.48 -4.18
N ILE A 56 7.14 17.16 -4.24
CA ILE A 56 8.19 16.14 -4.21
C ILE A 56 9.13 16.28 -5.42
N ILE A 57 8.57 16.46 -6.62
CA ILE A 57 9.34 16.65 -7.86
C ILE A 57 10.20 17.91 -7.79
N LEU A 58 9.64 19.05 -7.36
CA LEU A 58 10.39 20.29 -7.18
C LEU A 58 11.53 20.07 -6.19
N ARG A 59 11.28 19.42 -5.05
CA ARG A 59 12.33 19.18 -4.05
C ARG A 59 13.41 18.25 -4.59
N TYR A 60 13.07 17.24 -5.39
CA TYR A 60 14.05 16.37 -6.07
C TYR A 60 14.91 17.15 -7.07
N ILE A 61 14.30 17.98 -7.91
CA ILE A 61 14.98 18.79 -8.93
C ILE A 61 15.87 19.86 -8.30
N TYR A 62 15.36 20.61 -7.32
CA TYR A 62 16.08 21.72 -6.68
C TYR A 62 16.99 21.28 -5.53
N GLY A 63 16.73 20.14 -4.89
CA GLY A 63 17.47 19.64 -3.74
C GLY A 63 18.73 18.85 -4.09
N ARG A 64 18.94 18.51 -5.36
CA ARG A 64 20.11 17.81 -5.96
C ARG A 64 20.67 16.57 -5.24
N ASN A 65 20.07 16.07 -4.15
CA ASN A 65 20.47 14.86 -3.41
C ASN A 65 19.42 14.44 -2.35
N LEU A 66 18.11 14.44 -2.64
CA LEU A 66 17.15 13.86 -1.70
C LEU A 66 17.27 12.34 -1.70
N SER A 67 17.60 11.77 -0.54
CA SER A 67 17.52 10.34 -0.35
C SER A 67 16.06 9.90 -0.29
N LEU A 68 15.76 8.66 -0.71
CA LEU A 68 14.40 8.12 -0.61
C LEU A 68 13.87 8.19 0.84
N GLN A 69 14.76 8.09 1.83
CA GLN A 69 14.41 8.22 3.25
C GLN A 69 13.78 9.57 3.59
N GLU A 70 14.23 10.66 2.96
CA GLU A 70 13.69 12.00 3.20
C GLU A 70 12.32 12.20 2.52
N LEU A 71 11.98 11.36 1.53
CA LEU A 71 10.68 11.38 0.87
C LEU A 71 9.62 10.56 1.61
N ILE A 72 10.04 9.59 2.43
CA ILE A 72 9.12 8.66 3.10
C ILE A 72 8.00 9.39 3.86
N PRO A 73 8.26 10.38 4.75
CA PRO A 73 7.19 11.02 5.50
C PRO A 73 6.13 11.66 4.60
N TYR A 74 6.54 12.25 3.47
CA TYR A 74 5.62 12.87 2.52
C TYR A 74 4.79 11.83 1.77
N LEU A 75 5.41 10.74 1.36
CA LEU A 75 4.73 9.63 0.69
C LEU A 75 3.71 8.96 1.61
N GLU A 76 4.07 8.74 2.88
CA GLU A 76 3.14 8.18 3.87
C GLU A 76 1.91 9.07 4.06
N THR A 77 2.12 10.37 4.29
CA THR A 77 1.03 11.34 4.44
C THR A 77 0.16 11.38 3.18
N PHE A 78 0.77 11.50 2.00
CA PHE A 78 0.05 11.53 0.74
C PHE A 78 -0.85 10.30 0.54
N LEU A 79 -0.30 9.09 0.77
CA LEU A 79 -1.04 7.84 0.64
C LEU A 79 -2.21 7.78 1.64
N ILE A 80 -1.96 8.10 2.91
CA ILE A 80 -2.97 8.05 3.97
C ILE A 80 -4.07 9.07 3.76
N GLU A 81 -3.75 10.27 3.26
CA GLU A 81 -4.74 11.34 3.10
C GLU A 81 -5.55 11.16 1.82
N ASN A 82 -4.91 10.79 0.71
CA ASN A 82 -5.51 10.84 -0.63
C ASN A 82 -5.84 9.47 -1.23
N LYS A 83 -5.22 8.39 -0.75
CA LYS A 83 -5.34 7.05 -1.36
C LYS A 83 -5.88 6.01 -0.37
N LYS A 84 -6.74 6.41 0.57
CA LYS A 84 -7.35 5.52 1.59
C LYS A 84 -8.01 4.29 1.00
N ASN A 85 -8.91 4.47 0.01
CA ASN A 85 -9.62 3.36 -0.63
C ASN A 85 -8.64 2.38 -1.29
N TRP A 86 -7.60 2.91 -1.94
CA TRP A 86 -6.57 2.08 -2.56
C TRP A 86 -5.75 1.33 -1.50
N ILE A 87 -5.41 1.97 -0.37
CA ILE A 87 -4.75 1.29 0.77
C ILE A 87 -5.65 0.17 1.32
N GLU A 88 -6.95 0.41 1.49
CA GLU A 88 -7.89 -0.61 1.97
C GLU A 88 -7.97 -1.81 1.01
N GLN A 89 -7.95 -1.56 -0.31
CA GLN A 89 -7.96 -2.63 -1.33
C GLN A 89 -6.63 -3.40 -1.43
N ASN A 90 -5.51 -2.73 -1.13
CA ASN A 90 -4.15 -3.27 -1.20
C ASN A 90 -3.53 -3.41 0.20
N PHE A 91 -4.36 -3.69 1.20
CA PHE A 91 -3.98 -3.61 2.60
C PHE A 91 -2.82 -4.55 2.94
N ASP A 92 -2.82 -5.76 2.38
CA ASP A 92 -1.78 -6.77 2.60
C ASP A 92 -0.40 -6.31 2.13
N LEU A 93 -0.34 -5.65 0.97
CA LEU A 93 0.88 -5.12 0.39
C LEU A 93 1.44 -3.96 1.22
N ILE A 94 0.56 -3.05 1.64
CA ILE A 94 0.94 -1.88 2.45
C ILE A 94 1.32 -2.29 3.87
N TYR A 95 0.61 -3.25 4.44
CA TYR A 95 0.98 -3.84 5.71
C TYR A 95 2.36 -4.48 5.64
N GLN A 96 2.62 -5.37 4.67
CA GLN A 96 3.95 -5.99 4.53
C GLN A 96 5.05 -4.93 4.37
N THR A 97 4.88 -4.01 3.42
CA THR A 97 5.87 -2.95 3.14
C THR A 97 6.17 -2.09 4.37
N SER A 98 5.14 -1.71 5.13
CA SER A 98 5.32 -0.85 6.31
C SER A 98 5.94 -1.55 7.51
N PHE A 99 5.83 -2.89 7.59
CA PHE A 99 6.42 -3.70 8.66
C PHE A 99 7.77 -4.32 8.28
N GLU A 100 8.13 -4.34 6.99
CA GLU A 100 9.44 -4.80 6.51
C GLU A 100 10.58 -3.83 6.86
N SER A 101 10.31 -2.53 6.97
CA SER A 101 11.30 -1.53 7.41
C SER A 101 10.78 -0.63 8.52
N ASN A 102 11.68 -0.15 9.38
CA ASN A 102 11.34 0.79 10.45
C ASN A 102 11.13 2.24 9.96
N SER A 103 11.19 2.47 8.65
CA SER A 103 11.08 3.81 8.08
C SER A 103 9.63 4.27 7.90
N PHE A 104 8.67 3.36 7.75
CA PHE A 104 7.26 3.67 7.47
C PHE A 104 6.40 3.67 8.73
N LEU A 105 6.68 4.58 9.67
CA LEU A 105 6.01 4.58 10.97
C LEU A 105 4.54 5.01 10.90
N GLU A 106 4.19 5.96 10.03
CA GLU A 106 2.81 6.46 9.94
C GLU A 106 1.90 5.48 9.21
N LEU A 107 2.36 4.86 8.12
CA LEU A 107 1.63 3.76 7.46
C LEU A 107 1.47 2.57 8.39
N ARG A 108 2.48 2.24 9.20
CA ARG A 108 2.39 1.17 10.20
C ARG A 108 1.30 1.45 11.23
N LYS A 109 1.26 2.69 11.77
CA LYS A 109 0.21 3.14 12.69
C LYS A 109 -1.16 3.09 12.02
N TYR A 110 -1.27 3.59 10.79
CA TYR A 110 -2.50 3.57 10.01
C TYR A 110 -3.03 2.15 9.81
N CYS A 111 -2.16 1.21 9.39
CA CYS A 111 -2.55 -0.19 9.22
C CYS A 111 -3.00 -0.84 10.53
N THR A 112 -2.32 -0.56 11.64
CA THR A 112 -2.67 -1.08 12.97
C THR A 112 -4.04 -0.54 13.43
N ASN A 113 -4.32 0.73 13.13
CA ASN A 113 -5.63 1.34 13.37
C ASN A 113 -6.74 0.70 12.51
N LEU A 114 -6.46 0.39 11.24
CA LEU A 114 -7.41 -0.33 10.39
C LEU A 114 -7.71 -1.73 10.93
N ILE A 115 -6.68 -2.48 11.34
CA ILE A 115 -6.86 -3.82 11.93
C ILE A 115 -7.74 -3.77 13.18
N SER A 116 -7.51 -2.80 14.07
CA SER A 116 -8.26 -2.70 15.33
C SER A 116 -9.68 -2.16 15.16
N LYS A 117 -9.93 -1.28 14.20
CA LYS A 117 -11.23 -0.60 14.03
C LYS A 117 -12.10 -1.17 12.94
N GLU A 118 -11.51 -1.84 11.95
CA GLU A 118 -12.17 -2.24 10.72
C GLU A 118 -11.76 -3.66 10.29
N THR A 119 -11.50 -4.54 11.26
CA THR A 119 -11.08 -5.94 11.01
C THR A 119 -12.04 -6.65 10.06
N THR A 120 -13.35 -6.36 10.19
CA THR A 120 -14.42 -6.88 9.34
C THR A 120 -14.23 -6.53 7.86
N LYS A 121 -13.79 -5.30 7.54
CA LYS A 121 -13.52 -4.90 6.16
C LYS A 121 -12.36 -5.68 5.56
N ILE A 122 -11.31 -5.91 6.36
CA ILE A 122 -10.12 -6.66 5.92
C ILE A 122 -10.48 -8.13 5.65
N PHE A 123 -11.26 -8.77 6.52
CA PHE A 123 -11.76 -10.13 6.31
C PHE A 123 -12.60 -10.26 5.04
N ASN A 124 -13.41 -9.23 4.73
CA ASN A 124 -14.27 -9.21 3.54
C ASN A 124 -13.56 -8.71 2.27
N SER A 125 -12.26 -8.38 2.33
CA SER A 125 -11.52 -7.89 1.17
C SER A 125 -11.36 -8.99 0.10
N PRO A 126 -11.36 -8.64 -1.20
CA PRO A 126 -11.24 -9.62 -2.28
C PRO A 126 -9.91 -10.38 -2.23
N ASN A 127 -8.86 -9.74 -1.70
CA ASN A 127 -7.50 -10.28 -1.62
C ASN A 127 -7.22 -10.99 -0.29
N PHE A 128 -8.22 -11.16 0.60
CA PHE A 128 -8.03 -11.76 1.92
C PHE A 128 -7.37 -13.15 1.85
N SER A 129 -7.74 -13.96 0.86
CA SER A 129 -7.21 -15.33 0.71
C SER A 129 -5.71 -15.37 0.40
N SER A 130 -5.15 -14.25 -0.07
CA SER A 130 -3.74 -14.14 -0.46
C SER A 130 -2.84 -13.61 0.65
N ILE A 131 -3.40 -13.24 1.82
CA ILE A 131 -2.58 -12.66 2.89
C ILE A 131 -1.58 -13.67 3.47
N PRO A 132 -0.40 -13.24 3.93
CA PRO A 132 0.53 -14.10 4.63
C PRO A 132 -0.04 -14.61 5.96
N GLU A 133 0.36 -15.82 6.36
CA GLU A 133 -0.06 -16.46 7.61
C GLU A 133 0.18 -15.57 8.85
N LYS A 134 1.30 -14.84 8.88
CA LYS A 134 1.62 -13.90 9.96
C LYS A 134 0.56 -12.80 10.10
N LEU A 135 0.05 -12.27 8.98
CA LEU A 135 -1.01 -11.26 8.98
C LEU A 135 -2.34 -11.88 9.41
N LEU A 136 -2.64 -13.10 8.94
CA LEU A 136 -3.83 -13.84 9.37
C LEU A 136 -3.87 -14.02 10.90
N ILE A 137 -2.78 -14.47 11.52
CA ILE A 137 -2.70 -14.67 12.97
C ILE A 137 -3.02 -13.37 13.72
N MET A 138 -2.48 -12.25 13.26
CA MET A 138 -2.71 -10.96 13.90
C MET A 138 -4.17 -10.47 13.73
N LEU A 139 -4.79 -10.70 12.57
CA LEU A 139 -6.22 -10.40 12.35
C LEU A 139 -7.10 -11.24 13.27
N ILE A 140 -6.78 -12.53 13.40
CA ILE A 140 -7.48 -13.43 14.34
C ILE A 140 -7.28 -12.95 15.77
N GLN A 141 -6.12 -12.45 16.18
CA GLN A 141 -5.95 -11.94 17.55
C GLN A 141 -6.72 -10.64 17.80
N SER A 142 -7.03 -9.89 16.74
CA SER A 142 -7.66 -8.56 16.81
C SER A 142 -9.17 -8.58 16.51
N HIS A 143 -9.80 -9.76 16.43
CA HIS A 143 -11.16 -10.00 15.91
C HIS A 143 -12.34 -9.48 16.76
N HIS A 144 -12.14 -8.47 17.61
CA HIS A 144 -13.11 -8.02 18.62
C HIS A 144 -14.51 -7.64 18.08
N GLN A 145 -14.64 -7.48 16.76
CA GLN A 145 -15.88 -7.07 16.08
C GLN A 145 -16.65 -8.22 15.40
N MET A 146 -16.10 -9.44 15.35
CA MET A 146 -16.70 -10.58 14.64
C MET A 146 -17.05 -11.74 15.56
N ARG A 147 -18.13 -12.45 15.25
CA ARG A 147 -18.44 -13.72 15.92
C ARG A 147 -17.41 -14.77 15.53
N GLU A 148 -17.06 -15.63 16.48
CA GLU A 148 -16.07 -16.68 16.28
C GLU A 148 -16.36 -17.56 15.05
N ILE A 149 -17.63 -17.93 14.83
CA ILE A 149 -18.03 -18.73 13.66
C ILE A 149 -17.71 -18.05 12.33
N GLN A 150 -17.84 -16.72 12.26
CA GLN A 150 -17.51 -15.97 11.04
C GLN A 150 -16.00 -15.92 10.83
N VAL A 151 -15.20 -15.83 11.90
CA VAL A 151 -13.74 -15.90 11.81
C VAL A 151 -13.32 -17.27 11.28
N TRP A 152 -13.90 -18.36 11.79
CA TRP A 152 -13.64 -19.71 11.30
C TRP A 152 -13.97 -19.91 9.82
N GLU A 153 -15.10 -19.39 9.35
CA GLU A 153 -15.48 -19.41 7.93
C GLU A 153 -14.41 -18.74 7.05
N HIS A 154 -13.84 -17.61 7.47
CA HIS A 154 -12.77 -16.94 6.73
C HIS A 154 -11.46 -17.73 6.76
N ILE A 155 -11.09 -18.31 7.90
CA ILE A 155 -9.88 -19.15 8.02
C ILE A 155 -9.96 -20.36 7.09
N ILE A 156 -11.11 -21.02 7.01
CA ILE A 156 -11.32 -22.17 6.11
C ILE A 156 -11.18 -21.74 4.65
N LYS A 157 -11.83 -20.61 4.25
CA LYS A 157 -11.71 -20.06 2.90
C LYS A 157 -10.25 -19.74 2.54
N TRP A 158 -9.52 -19.08 3.44
CA TRP A 158 -8.10 -18.79 3.26
C TRP A 158 -7.29 -20.08 3.09
N ARG A 159 -7.50 -21.09 3.95
CA ARG A 159 -6.75 -22.35 3.89
C ARG A 159 -6.99 -23.13 2.60
N LEU A 160 -8.23 -23.15 2.13
CA LEU A 160 -8.62 -23.76 0.86
C LEU A 160 -7.97 -23.05 -0.34
N ALA A 161 -7.92 -21.72 -0.33
CA ALA A 161 -7.27 -20.95 -1.39
C ALA A 161 -5.75 -21.25 -1.46
N GLN A 162 -5.10 -21.46 -0.32
CA GLN A 162 -3.68 -21.81 -0.26
C GLN A 162 -3.40 -23.28 -0.64
N ASN A 163 -4.41 -24.15 -0.61
CA ASN A 163 -4.27 -25.58 -0.90
C ASN A 163 -5.44 -26.04 -1.79
N PRO A 164 -5.43 -25.70 -3.09
CA PRO A 164 -6.54 -25.98 -4.00
C PRO A 164 -6.81 -27.47 -4.22
N GLU A 165 -5.89 -28.35 -3.82
CA GLU A 165 -6.06 -29.81 -3.83
C GLU A 165 -7.01 -30.31 -2.72
N LEU A 166 -7.32 -29.48 -1.73
CA LEU A 166 -8.27 -29.83 -0.68
C LEU A 166 -9.71 -29.81 -1.22
N PRO A 167 -10.54 -30.81 -0.87
CA PRO A 167 -11.95 -30.80 -1.22
C PRO A 167 -12.63 -29.56 -0.62
N SER A 168 -13.35 -28.83 -1.47
CA SER A 168 -14.05 -27.59 -1.09
C SER A 168 -15.25 -27.82 -0.17
N ASP A 169 -15.67 -29.08 -0.01
CA ASP A 169 -16.80 -29.47 0.83
C ASP A 169 -16.38 -29.65 2.30
N PRO A 170 -16.95 -28.90 3.26
CA PRO A 170 -16.60 -28.98 4.67
C PRO A 170 -16.81 -30.37 5.28
N THR A 171 -17.78 -31.14 4.81
CA THR A 171 -18.03 -32.53 5.24
C THR A 171 -16.89 -33.48 4.85
N SER A 172 -16.04 -33.09 3.90
CA SER A 172 -14.84 -33.84 3.53
C SER A 172 -13.71 -33.71 4.58
N PHE A 173 -13.70 -32.64 5.38
CA PHE A 173 -12.71 -32.46 6.45
C PHE A 173 -12.94 -33.40 7.64
N GLN A 174 -14.17 -33.86 7.86
CA GLN A 174 -14.45 -34.90 8.87
C GLN A 174 -13.64 -36.18 8.63
N LYS A 175 -13.35 -36.52 7.36
CA LYS A 175 -12.50 -37.67 7.02
C LYS A 175 -11.01 -37.44 7.31
N MET A 176 -10.53 -36.20 7.27
CA MET A 176 -9.12 -35.90 7.58
C MET A 176 -8.85 -35.88 9.09
N ILE A 177 -9.82 -35.42 9.89
CA ILE A 177 -9.71 -35.43 11.36
C ILE A 177 -9.74 -36.86 11.92
N SER A 178 -10.37 -37.82 11.23
CA SER A 178 -10.38 -39.23 11.65
C SER A 178 -9.10 -40.03 11.35
N ILE A 179 -8.06 -39.41 10.78
CA ILE A 179 -6.77 -40.07 10.45
C ILE A 179 -5.61 -39.54 11.33
N LEU A 180 -5.89 -38.57 12.21
CA LEU A 180 -5.00 -38.15 13.31
C LEU A 180 -5.47 -38.75 14.63
#